data_AF-A0A8T2V3U0-F1
#
_entry.id   AF-A0A8T2V3U0-F1
#
_cell.length_a   1.000
_cell.length_b   1.000
_cell.length_c   1.000
_cell.angle_alpha   90.00
_cell.angle_beta   90.00
_cell.angle_gamma   90.00
#
_symmetry.space_group_name_H-M   'P 1'
#
loop_
_entity.id
_entity.type
_entity.pdbx_description
1 polymer ?
#
loop_
_entity_poly.entity_id
_entity_poly.type
_entity_poly.pdbx_seq_one_letter_code
_entity_poly.pdbx_strand_id
1 'polypeptide(L)'
;MRDPEFMKILSEYAEEISQPLNREESENYIKMVEEQSKGKFSMDGKELVIPIPEFCVKTYNRRTGSKFFINVCHSDKIEAPQSNRRIDGSGVDWHIPFSLSPIHKDKDKGAVDCVDVDYVVNQDVCKRCEKDKKFKRFVAETAIDSVEKHYHLELKREFRLPKLQYKGPTSAPKMLTIPKITAKPSNSHGDPANQAGQDKKDFVEPNGDTNGSECMDGARNGNPKTLKEQEKLSAVVSKVSGEDQLREPKHEIVYKDGLDLGKFWMDKSIDEVGKAKIPKEILLRIFLPEVMNANEVQLDVSDTEVLLVVPGLYKLQVCYFFFVSITGWFSDEC
;
A
#
# COMPACT_ATOMS: atom_id res chain seq x y z
N MET A 1 -21.40 -37.66 -9.85
CA MET A 1 -20.67 -38.07 -8.62
C MET A 1 -20.51 -39.58 -8.44
N ARG A 2 -21.07 -40.44 -9.31
CA ARG A 2 -20.82 -41.91 -9.32
C ARG A 2 -20.13 -42.34 -10.62
N ASP A 3 -19.06 -41.64 -10.97
CA ASP A 3 -18.22 -42.07 -12.07
C ASP A 3 -17.28 -43.17 -11.54
N PRO A 4 -17.35 -44.40 -12.09
CA PRO A 4 -16.52 -45.52 -11.62
C PRO A 4 -15.02 -45.27 -11.79
N GLU A 5 -14.59 -44.53 -12.80
CA GLU A 5 -13.18 -44.13 -12.98
C GLU A 5 -12.74 -43.21 -11.84
N PHE A 6 -13.57 -42.23 -11.48
CA PHE A 6 -13.28 -41.30 -10.40
C PHE A 6 -13.22 -41.98 -9.02
N MET A 7 -14.12 -42.93 -8.75
CA MET A 7 -14.08 -43.69 -7.50
C MET A 7 -12.86 -44.60 -7.43
N LYS A 8 -12.43 -45.17 -8.57
CA LYS A 8 -11.23 -45.98 -8.66
C LYS A 8 -9.97 -45.15 -8.37
N ILE A 9 -9.86 -43.96 -8.96
CA ILE A 9 -8.75 -43.03 -8.68
C ILE A 9 -8.75 -42.61 -7.20
N LEU A 10 -9.92 -42.31 -6.63
CA LEU A 10 -10.02 -41.97 -5.21
C LEU A 10 -9.68 -43.15 -4.27
N SER A 11 -10.06 -44.37 -4.63
CA SER A 11 -9.69 -45.56 -3.84
C SER A 11 -8.21 -45.85 -3.94
N GLU A 12 -7.62 -45.76 -5.13
CA GLU A 12 -6.17 -45.92 -5.35
C GLU A 12 -5.38 -44.87 -4.56
N TYR A 13 -5.81 -43.61 -4.57
CA TYR A 13 -5.21 -42.54 -3.77
C TYR A 13 -5.36 -42.75 -2.26
N ALA A 14 -6.53 -43.21 -1.80
CA ALA A 14 -6.76 -43.50 -0.38
C ALA A 14 -5.91 -44.68 0.10
N GLU A 15 -5.73 -45.71 -0.73
CA GLU A 15 -4.85 -46.84 -0.47
C GLU A 15 -3.38 -46.39 -0.42
N GLU A 16 -2.95 -45.55 -1.37
CA GLU A 16 -1.60 -44.98 -1.44
C GLU A 16 -1.24 -44.17 -0.18
N ILE A 17 -2.17 -43.36 0.34
CA ILE A 17 -1.96 -42.59 1.57
C ILE A 17 -2.00 -43.47 2.82
N SER A 18 -2.77 -44.57 2.79
CA SER A 18 -2.95 -45.45 3.96
C SER A 18 -1.73 -46.34 4.24
N GLN A 19 -0.86 -46.57 3.25
CA GLN A 19 0.32 -47.43 3.39
C GLN A 19 1.42 -46.72 4.19
N PRO A 20 1.95 -47.35 5.25
CA PRO A 20 2.95 -46.72 6.13
C PRO A 20 4.29 -46.44 5.44
N LEU A 21 4.65 -47.19 4.39
CA LEU A 21 5.88 -46.97 3.62
C LEU A 21 5.79 -45.71 2.72
N ASN A 22 4.68 -45.56 1.98
CA ASN A 22 4.44 -44.39 1.13
C ASN A 22 4.29 -43.10 1.94
N ARG A 23 3.78 -43.21 3.17
CA ARG A 23 3.72 -42.10 4.09
C ARG A 23 5.10 -41.56 4.43
N GLU A 24 6.08 -42.42 4.68
CA GLU A 24 7.45 -42.00 5.00
C GLU A 24 8.13 -41.35 3.79
N GLU A 25 7.96 -41.89 2.58
CA GLU A 25 8.45 -41.26 1.35
C GLU A 25 7.80 -39.90 1.09
N SER A 26 6.48 -39.79 1.33
CA SER A 26 5.74 -38.52 1.22
C SER A 26 6.20 -37.51 2.26
N GLU A 27 6.40 -37.93 3.52
CA GLU A 27 6.90 -37.09 4.61
C GLU A 27 8.35 -36.64 4.34
N ASN A 28 9.20 -37.52 3.78
CA ASN A 28 10.56 -37.19 3.36
C ASN A 28 10.59 -36.23 2.17
N TYR A 29 9.69 -36.41 1.20
CA TYR A 29 9.53 -35.48 0.08
C TYR A 29 9.06 -34.11 0.57
N ILE A 30 8.07 -34.06 1.47
CA ILE A 30 7.60 -32.82 2.09
C ILE A 30 8.74 -32.14 2.86
N LYS A 31 9.48 -32.88 3.70
CA LYS A 31 10.66 -32.35 4.41
C LYS A 31 11.73 -31.82 3.46
N MET A 32 12.04 -32.56 2.39
CA MET A 32 13.01 -32.14 1.39
C MET A 32 12.55 -30.86 0.68
N VAL A 33 11.27 -30.75 0.35
CA VAL A 33 10.68 -29.54 -0.24
C VAL A 33 10.66 -28.38 0.77
N GLU A 34 10.35 -28.63 2.03
CA GLU A 34 10.42 -27.64 3.12
C GLU A 34 11.85 -27.15 3.38
N GLU A 35 12.84 -28.05 3.34
CA GLU A 35 14.26 -27.73 3.47
C GLU A 35 14.81 -27.01 2.24
N GLN A 36 14.46 -27.47 1.04
CA GLN A 36 14.85 -26.86 -0.23
C GLN A 36 14.21 -25.47 -0.39
N SER A 37 12.97 -25.31 0.06
CA SER A 37 12.31 -24.01 0.14
C SER A 37 12.76 -23.19 1.36
N LYS A 38 13.64 -23.72 2.23
CA LYS A 38 14.09 -23.09 3.49
C LYS A 38 12.93 -22.57 4.35
N GLY A 39 11.82 -23.31 4.40
CA GLY A 39 10.59 -22.91 5.09
C GLY A 39 9.88 -21.71 4.47
N LYS A 40 10.27 -21.31 3.25
CA LYS A 40 9.65 -20.23 2.48
C LYS A 40 8.93 -20.84 1.28
N PHE A 41 7.67 -21.20 1.49
CA PHE A 41 6.65 -21.21 0.42
C PHE A 41 6.45 -19.76 -0.08
N SER A 42 7.50 -19.18 -0.65
CA SER A 42 7.50 -17.86 -1.24
C SER A 42 7.31 -18.05 -2.74
N MET A 43 6.12 -17.72 -3.24
CA MET A 43 5.95 -17.40 -4.65
C MET A 43 6.92 -16.25 -4.99
N ASP A 44 7.50 -16.22 -6.19
CA ASP A 44 8.48 -15.19 -6.56
C ASP A 44 7.98 -13.77 -6.23
N GLY A 45 8.75 -13.06 -5.39
CA GLY A 45 8.44 -11.69 -4.95
C GLY A 45 7.38 -11.55 -3.85
N LYS A 46 6.80 -12.64 -3.34
CA LYS A 46 5.74 -12.63 -2.32
C LYS A 46 6.10 -13.49 -1.11
N GLU A 47 5.69 -13.05 0.07
CA GLU A 47 5.91 -13.75 1.32
C GLU A 47 4.59 -14.02 2.05
N LEU A 48 4.44 -15.25 2.55
CA LEU A 48 3.30 -15.64 3.35
C LEU A 48 3.50 -15.22 4.81
N VAL A 49 2.45 -14.66 5.38
CA VAL A 49 2.41 -14.09 6.73
C VAL A 49 1.17 -14.62 7.43
N ILE A 50 1.33 -15.04 8.69
CA ILE A 50 0.20 -15.29 9.59
C ILE A 50 0.20 -14.14 10.59
N PRO A 51 -0.72 -13.16 10.45
CA PRO A 51 -0.77 -12.03 11.36
C PRO A 51 -1.13 -12.46 12.79
N ILE A 52 -0.70 -11.67 13.78
CA ILE A 52 -1.08 -11.86 15.18
C ILE A 52 -2.11 -10.78 15.54
N PRO A 53 -3.31 -11.13 16.05
CA PRO A 53 -4.33 -10.14 16.38
C PRO A 53 -3.96 -9.33 17.62
N GLU A 54 -4.22 -8.02 17.59
CA GLU A 54 -3.94 -7.11 18.70
C GLU A 54 -5.21 -6.48 19.26
N PHE A 55 -5.93 -5.71 18.44
CA PHE A 55 -7.17 -5.06 18.84
C PHE A 55 -8.12 -4.84 17.67
N CYS A 56 -9.41 -4.74 17.97
CA CYS A 56 -10.44 -4.50 16.97
C CYS A 56 -10.96 -3.06 17.05
N VAL A 57 -11.21 -2.45 15.90
CA VAL A 57 -11.88 -1.15 15.74
C VAL A 57 -13.28 -1.42 15.20
N LYS A 58 -14.30 -0.92 15.88
CA LYS A 58 -15.70 -1.02 15.45
C LYS A 58 -16.20 0.33 14.96
N THR A 59 -16.65 0.37 13.72
CA THR A 59 -17.33 1.51 13.09
C THR A 59 -18.57 1.03 12.31
N TYR A 60 -19.16 1.90 11.50
CA TYR A 60 -20.32 1.62 10.66
C TYR A 60 -20.08 2.17 9.26
N ASN A 61 -20.58 1.45 8.26
CA ASN A 61 -20.65 1.97 6.90
C ASN A 61 -21.71 3.10 6.84
N ARG A 62 -21.33 4.25 6.29
CA ARG A 62 -22.19 5.43 6.21
C ARG A 62 -23.35 5.25 5.22
N ARG A 63 -23.10 4.56 4.11
CA ARG A 63 -24.09 4.33 3.05
C ARG A 63 -25.10 3.24 3.43
N THR A 64 -24.64 2.13 3.99
CA THR A 64 -25.51 0.97 4.30
C THR A 64 -25.98 0.91 5.75
N GLY A 65 -25.34 1.65 6.66
CA GLY A 65 -25.60 1.57 8.10
C GLY A 65 -25.10 0.27 8.76
N SER A 66 -24.49 -0.64 8.01
CA SER A 66 -24.01 -1.93 8.49
C SER A 66 -22.79 -1.79 9.42
N LYS A 67 -22.66 -2.69 10.39
CA LYS A 67 -21.49 -2.73 11.28
C LYS A 67 -20.25 -3.11 10.49
N PHE A 68 -19.16 -2.39 10.74
CA PHE A 68 -17.86 -2.64 10.11
C PHE A 68 -16.79 -2.79 11.20
N PHE A 69 -15.99 -3.84 11.11
CA PHE A 69 -14.92 -4.15 12.04
C PHE A 69 -13.59 -4.11 11.29
N ILE A 70 -12.58 -3.50 11.90
CA ILE A 70 -11.21 -3.50 11.38
C ILE A 70 -10.35 -4.17 12.46
N ASN A 71 -9.82 -5.35 12.15
CA ASN A 71 -8.92 -6.07 13.04
C ASN A 71 -7.51 -5.54 12.84
N VAL A 72 -6.98 -4.83 13.80
CA VAL A 72 -5.57 -4.42 13.77
C VAL A 72 -4.75 -5.61 14.23
N CYS A 73 -4.00 -6.17 13.28
CA CYS A 73 -3.09 -7.29 13.50
C CYS A 73 -1.65 -6.83 13.27
N HIS A 74 -0.67 -7.62 13.69
CA HIS A 74 0.72 -7.32 13.45
C HIS A 74 1.51 -8.49 12.85
N SER A 75 2.60 -8.15 12.16
CA SER A 75 3.65 -9.08 11.75
C SER A 75 5.00 -8.37 11.75
N ASP A 76 6.05 -9.12 12.05
CA ASP A 76 7.45 -8.73 11.92
C ASP A 76 7.92 -8.55 10.46
N LYS A 77 7.18 -9.12 9.50
CA LYS A 77 7.51 -9.09 8.07
C LYS A 77 7.05 -7.83 7.34
N ILE A 78 6.23 -6.99 7.98
CA ILE A 78 5.84 -5.68 7.46
C ILE A 78 6.91 -4.65 7.84
N GLU A 79 7.20 -3.71 6.94
CA GLU A 79 8.17 -2.64 7.20
C GLU A 79 7.83 -1.83 8.47
N ALA A 80 8.85 -1.50 9.25
CA ALA A 80 8.70 -0.72 10.48
C ALA A 80 8.12 0.69 10.20
N PRO A 81 7.35 1.26 11.14
CA PRO A 81 6.82 2.60 10.98
C PRO A 81 7.94 3.63 10.97
N GLN A 82 7.82 4.64 10.11
CA GLN A 82 8.77 5.75 10.02
C GLN A 82 8.15 7.00 10.64
N SER A 83 8.96 7.76 11.39
CA SER A 83 8.51 8.98 12.05
C SER A 83 9.43 10.15 11.74
N ASN A 84 8.88 11.24 11.21
CA ASN A 84 9.62 12.46 10.92
C ASN A 84 9.10 13.58 11.82
N ARG A 85 9.98 14.18 12.63
CA ARG A 85 9.60 15.35 13.42
C ARG A 85 9.45 16.55 12.50
N ARG A 86 8.35 17.29 12.63
CA ARG A 86 8.10 18.48 11.82
C ARG A 86 9.06 19.61 12.21
N ILE A 87 9.53 20.34 11.19
CA ILE A 87 10.50 21.45 11.35
C ILE A 87 9.88 22.60 12.15
N ASP A 88 8.58 22.82 12.02
CA ASP A 88 7.81 23.84 12.75
C ASP A 88 7.55 23.48 14.22
N GLY A 89 7.99 22.29 14.67
CA GLY A 89 7.76 21.80 16.03
C GLY A 89 6.31 21.41 16.35
N SER A 90 5.40 21.45 15.37
CA SER A 90 3.96 21.22 15.57
C SER A 90 3.59 19.75 15.85
N GLY A 91 4.52 18.81 15.62
CA GLY A 91 4.29 17.41 15.90
C GLY A 91 5.26 16.46 15.21
N VAL A 92 4.82 15.20 15.07
CA VAL A 92 5.56 14.12 14.43
C VAL A 92 4.68 13.52 13.34
N ASP A 93 5.17 13.49 12.11
CA ASP A 93 4.54 12.80 10.99
C ASP A 93 4.87 11.31 11.06
N TRP A 94 3.84 10.48 10.90
CA TRP A 94 3.96 9.02 10.92
C TRP A 94 3.62 8.45 9.56
N HIS A 95 4.54 7.67 9.01
CA HIS A 95 4.27 6.78 7.89
C HIS A 95 4.20 5.35 8.45
N ILE A 96 3.03 4.73 8.33
CA ILE A 96 2.77 3.39 8.86
C ILE A 96 2.50 2.45 7.69
N PRO A 97 3.48 1.65 7.25
CA PRO A 97 3.26 0.60 6.27
C PRO A 97 2.23 -0.41 6.78
N PHE A 98 1.33 -0.85 5.91
CA PHE A 98 0.28 -1.80 6.24
C PHE A 98 -0.05 -2.74 5.08
N SER A 99 -0.70 -3.84 5.40
CA SER A 99 -1.32 -4.75 4.44
C SER A 99 -2.78 -4.98 4.83
N LEU A 100 -3.64 -5.13 3.82
CA LEU A 100 -5.07 -5.35 4.01
C LEU A 100 -5.45 -6.77 3.58
N SER A 101 -6.21 -7.47 4.40
CA SER A 101 -6.88 -8.70 3.96
C SER A 101 -8.11 -8.36 3.11
N PRO A 102 -8.62 -9.30 2.29
CA PRO A 102 -9.90 -9.15 1.62
C PRO A 102 -11.04 -8.91 2.61
N ILE A 103 -12.07 -8.20 2.17
CA ILE A 103 -13.27 -8.01 2.98
C ILE A 103 -13.97 -9.33 3.27
N HIS A 104 -14.30 -9.55 4.54
CA HIS A 104 -15.06 -10.69 5.02
C HIS A 104 -16.46 -10.28 5.46
N LYS A 105 -17.45 -11.13 5.16
CA LYS A 105 -18.83 -10.99 5.65
C LYS A 105 -19.01 -11.93 6.83
N ASP A 106 -19.48 -11.41 7.94
CA ASP A 106 -19.67 -12.15 9.19
C ASP A 106 -20.97 -11.72 9.88
N LYS A 107 -21.35 -12.39 10.96
CA LYS A 107 -22.49 -12.02 11.81
C LYS A 107 -22.00 -11.67 13.21
N ASP A 108 -22.51 -10.58 13.77
CA ASP A 108 -22.22 -10.20 15.16
C ASP A 108 -22.95 -11.15 16.14
N LYS A 109 -22.68 -11.05 17.45
CA LYS A 109 -23.32 -11.86 18.51
C LYS A 109 -24.85 -11.84 18.47
N GLY A 110 -25.44 -10.76 17.96
CA GLY A 110 -26.89 -10.61 17.77
C GLY A 110 -27.41 -11.14 16.44
N ALA A 111 -26.65 -11.96 15.72
CA ALA A 111 -26.96 -12.47 14.37
C ALA A 111 -27.20 -11.38 13.31
N VAL A 112 -26.73 -10.16 13.56
CA VAL A 112 -26.80 -9.02 12.63
C VAL A 112 -25.59 -9.06 11.71
N ASP A 113 -25.83 -8.92 10.41
CA ASP A 113 -24.78 -8.90 9.40
C ASP A 113 -23.77 -7.77 9.67
N CYS A 114 -22.49 -8.12 9.57
CA CYS A 114 -21.37 -7.23 9.73
C CYS A 114 -20.28 -7.58 8.73
N VAL A 115 -19.36 -6.65 8.57
CA VAL A 115 -18.23 -6.78 7.66
C VAL A 115 -16.96 -6.60 8.47
N ASP A 116 -15.95 -7.42 8.22
CA ASP A 116 -14.64 -7.33 8.84
C ASP A 116 -13.51 -7.32 7.82
N VAL A 117 -12.39 -6.71 8.21
CA VAL A 117 -11.16 -6.65 7.42
C VAL A 117 -9.96 -6.64 8.37
N ASP A 118 -8.87 -7.28 7.98
CA ASP A 118 -7.63 -7.30 8.75
C ASP A 118 -6.70 -6.21 8.22
N TYR A 119 -6.30 -5.32 9.13
CA TYR A 119 -5.33 -4.25 8.91
C TYR A 119 -4.04 -4.65 9.61
N VAL A 120 -3.09 -5.16 8.83
CA VAL A 120 -1.85 -5.73 9.37
C VAL A 120 -0.75 -4.69 9.30
N VAL A 121 -0.11 -4.42 10.44
CA VAL A 121 1.00 -3.47 10.57
C VAL A 121 2.24 -4.15 11.14
N ASN A 122 3.35 -3.42 11.23
CA ASN A 122 4.51 -3.91 11.96
C ASN A 122 4.25 -4.01 13.48
N GLN A 123 4.85 -5.00 14.13
CA GLN A 123 4.78 -5.22 15.58
C GLN A 123 5.09 -3.98 16.44
N ASP A 124 5.97 -3.10 15.99
CA ASP A 124 6.39 -1.91 16.75
C ASP A 124 5.28 -0.87 16.84
N VAL A 125 4.37 -0.83 15.86
CA VAL A 125 3.15 -0.01 15.91
C VAL A 125 2.27 -0.50 17.06
N CYS A 126 2.06 -1.81 17.17
CA CYS A 126 1.23 -2.41 18.22
C CYS A 126 1.84 -2.23 19.62
N LYS A 127 3.14 -2.48 19.79
CA LYS A 127 3.87 -2.20 21.04
C LYS A 127 3.72 -0.75 21.49
N ARG A 128 3.68 0.20 20.54
CA ARG A 128 3.47 1.62 20.84
C ARG A 128 2.02 1.93 21.19
N CYS A 129 1.06 1.28 20.54
CA CYS A 129 -0.37 1.41 20.87
C CYS A 129 -0.70 0.95 22.30
N GLU A 130 0.04 -0.02 22.83
CA GLU A 130 -0.11 -0.45 24.23
C GLU A 130 0.28 0.65 25.23
N LYS A 131 1.35 1.39 24.92
CA LYS A 131 1.91 2.44 25.79
C LYS A 131 1.20 3.79 25.64
N ASP A 132 0.82 4.15 24.42
CA ASP A 132 0.21 5.44 24.10
C ASP A 132 -1.19 5.29 23.50
N LYS A 133 -2.20 5.64 24.31
CA LYS A 133 -3.61 5.62 23.91
C LYS A 133 -3.93 6.64 22.80
N LYS A 134 -3.22 7.76 22.73
CA LYS A 134 -3.40 8.75 21.65
C LYS A 134 -2.90 8.17 20.33
N PHE A 135 -1.72 7.53 20.36
CA PHE A 135 -1.21 6.81 19.20
C PHE A 135 -2.13 5.67 18.75
N LYS A 136 -2.69 4.90 19.71
CA LYS A 136 -3.68 3.86 19.38
C LYS A 136 -4.93 4.42 18.67
N ARG A 137 -5.41 5.59 19.10
CA ARG A 137 -6.52 6.29 18.41
C ARG A 137 -6.11 6.73 17.01
N PHE A 138 -4.92 7.32 16.85
CA PHE A 138 -4.37 7.72 15.56
C PHE A 138 -4.23 6.54 14.58
N VAL A 139 -3.76 5.38 15.06
CA VAL A 139 -3.67 4.15 14.24
C VAL A 139 -5.07 3.69 13.82
N ALA A 140 -6.06 3.75 14.71
CA ALA A 140 -7.44 3.40 14.36
C ALA A 140 -8.04 4.36 13.31
N GLU A 141 -7.80 5.66 13.42
CA GLU A 141 -8.23 6.66 12.44
C GLU A 141 -7.56 6.42 11.07
N THR A 142 -6.23 6.26 11.08
CA THR A 142 -5.45 5.93 9.87
C THR A 142 -5.94 4.63 9.23
N ALA A 143 -6.26 3.60 10.03
CA ALA A 143 -6.77 2.34 9.50
C ALA A 143 -8.14 2.52 8.82
N ILE A 144 -9.03 3.35 9.38
CA ILE A 144 -10.31 3.68 8.74
C ILE A 144 -10.07 4.39 7.40
N ASP A 145 -9.19 5.40 7.37
CA ASP A 145 -8.84 6.13 6.14
C ASP A 145 -8.27 5.19 5.06
N SER A 146 -7.34 4.33 5.45
CA SER A 146 -6.72 3.34 4.56
C SER A 146 -7.73 2.36 3.97
N VAL A 147 -8.65 1.85 4.79
CA VAL A 147 -9.70 0.92 4.34
C VAL A 147 -10.71 1.62 3.42
N GLU A 148 -11.13 2.85 3.75
CA GLU A 148 -12.01 3.65 2.89
C GLU A 148 -11.39 3.88 1.51
N LYS A 149 -10.11 4.27 1.48
CA LYS A 149 -9.39 4.53 0.22
C LYS A 149 -9.21 3.26 -0.61
N HIS A 150 -8.79 2.16 0.00
CA HIS A 150 -8.49 0.92 -0.71
C HIS A 150 -9.75 0.24 -1.28
N TYR A 151 -10.86 0.28 -0.54
CA TYR A 151 -12.10 -0.41 -0.93
C TYR A 151 -13.18 0.52 -1.49
N HIS A 152 -12.88 1.81 -1.63
CA HIS A 152 -13.82 2.86 -2.04
C HIS A 152 -15.12 2.82 -1.22
N LEU A 153 -14.97 2.73 0.11
CA LEU A 153 -16.06 2.68 1.06
C LEU A 153 -16.20 4.01 1.80
N GLU A 154 -17.38 4.22 2.38
CA GLU A 154 -17.62 5.33 3.30
C GLU A 154 -17.91 4.77 4.70
N LEU A 155 -17.02 5.01 5.64
CA LEU A 155 -17.09 4.61 7.03
C LEU A 155 -17.33 5.85 7.91
N LYS A 156 -17.95 5.63 9.07
CA LYS A 156 -18.09 6.70 10.07
C LYS A 156 -16.74 6.95 10.75
N ARG A 157 -16.41 8.22 10.96
CA ARG A 157 -15.26 8.66 11.76
C ARG A 157 -15.42 8.36 13.25
N GLU A 158 -16.67 8.27 13.71
CA GLU A 158 -16.98 7.80 15.06
C GLU A 158 -16.76 6.29 15.15
N PHE A 159 -15.77 5.87 15.95
CA PHE A 159 -15.48 4.46 16.18
C PHE A 159 -15.42 4.13 17.67
N ARG A 160 -15.48 2.84 17.98
CA ARG A 160 -15.29 2.29 19.31
C ARG A 160 -14.19 1.23 19.29
N LEU A 161 -13.45 1.13 20.39
CA LEU A 161 -12.46 0.08 20.62
C LEU A 161 -13.04 -0.94 21.62
N PRO A 162 -13.75 -1.99 21.15
CA PRO A 162 -14.23 -3.05 22.04
C PRO A 162 -13.06 -3.78 22.73
N LYS A 163 -13.35 -4.50 23.83
CA LYS A 163 -12.40 -5.43 24.46
C LYS A 163 -12.08 -6.67 23.60
N LEU A 164 -12.64 -6.73 22.39
CA LEU A 164 -12.43 -7.82 21.45
C LEU A 164 -11.11 -7.59 20.72
N GLN A 165 -10.25 -8.61 20.70
CA GLN A 165 -8.97 -8.54 19.98
C GLN A 165 -9.13 -8.79 18.48
N TYR A 166 -10.03 -9.70 18.11
CA TYR A 166 -10.24 -10.10 16.71
C TYR A 166 -11.71 -10.44 16.43
N LYS A 167 -12.20 -10.02 15.27
CA LYS A 167 -13.52 -10.37 14.74
C LYS A 167 -13.36 -11.19 13.47
N GLY A 168 -13.90 -12.40 13.45
CA GLY A 168 -13.99 -13.22 12.25
C GLY A 168 -14.53 -14.61 12.58
N PRO A 169 -14.68 -15.48 11.56
CA PRO A 169 -15.21 -16.84 11.74
C PRO A 169 -14.28 -17.73 12.58
N THR A 170 -12.97 -17.44 12.53
CA THR A 170 -11.95 -18.05 13.38
C THR A 170 -11.48 -17.02 14.41
N SER A 171 -11.00 -17.43 15.57
CA SER A 171 -10.42 -16.53 16.59
C SER A 171 -9.07 -15.93 16.18
N ALA A 172 -8.57 -16.23 14.98
CA ALA A 172 -7.28 -15.80 14.47
C ALA A 172 -7.41 -15.40 12.98
N PRO A 173 -6.58 -14.43 12.54
CA PRO A 173 -6.52 -14.01 11.14
C PRO A 173 -6.04 -15.13 10.24
N LYS A 174 -6.47 -15.07 8.98
CA LYS A 174 -6.02 -16.01 7.95
C LYS A 174 -4.62 -15.63 7.46
N MET A 175 -3.97 -16.58 6.81
CA MET A 175 -2.71 -16.34 6.13
C MET A 175 -2.90 -15.29 5.02
N LEU A 176 -1.99 -14.31 4.99
CA LEU A 176 -1.95 -13.24 4.00
C LEU A 176 -0.65 -13.30 3.22
N THR A 177 -0.69 -12.80 1.99
CA THR A 177 0.47 -12.68 1.12
C THR A 177 0.88 -11.22 1.05
N ILE A 178 2.12 -10.91 1.44
CA ILE A 178 2.69 -9.56 1.34
C ILE A 178 3.79 -9.51 0.29
N PRO A 179 4.07 -8.35 -0.32
CA PRO A 179 5.28 -8.16 -1.12
C PRO A 179 6.53 -8.44 -0.29
N LYS A 180 7.46 -9.22 -0.83
CA LYS A 180 8.75 -9.48 -0.18
C LYS A 180 9.58 -8.21 -0.24
N ILE A 181 10.02 -7.73 0.93
CA ILE A 181 10.96 -6.61 1.01
C ILE A 181 12.31 -7.10 0.50
N THR A 182 12.60 -6.87 -0.79
CA THR A 182 13.97 -7.01 -1.31
C THR A 182 14.71 -5.74 -0.93
N ALA A 183 15.68 -5.84 -0.02
CA ALA A 183 16.62 -4.75 0.22
C ALA A 183 17.21 -4.33 -1.15
N LYS A 184 17.01 -3.08 -1.55
CA LYS A 184 17.69 -2.54 -2.73
C LYS A 184 19.19 -2.73 -2.53
N PRO A 185 19.94 -3.31 -3.49
CA PRO A 185 21.39 -3.29 -3.41
C PRO A 185 21.83 -1.83 -3.42
N SER A 186 22.46 -1.38 -2.34
CA SER A 186 23.16 -0.11 -2.31
C SER A 186 24.28 -0.18 -3.34
N ASN A 187 24.10 0.46 -4.49
CA ASN A 187 25.21 0.75 -5.41
C ASN A 187 26.07 1.84 -4.75
N SER A 188 27.01 1.43 -3.92
CA SER A 188 28.15 2.23 -3.50
C SER A 188 29.41 1.61 -4.11
N HIS A 189 29.81 2.12 -5.27
CA HIS A 189 31.20 2.01 -5.71
C HIS A 189 32.00 3.03 -4.89
N GLY A 190 32.86 2.54 -4.01
CA GLY A 190 33.79 3.31 -3.20
C GLY A 190 34.59 2.38 -2.30
N ASP A 191 35.89 2.30 -2.58
CA ASP A 191 36.89 1.32 -2.12
C ASP A 191 37.05 1.13 -0.60
N PRO A 192 37.68 0.02 -0.16
CA PRO A 192 37.68 -0.43 1.23
C PRO A 192 38.87 0.15 2.02
N ALA A 193 38.64 0.60 3.26
CA ALA A 193 39.58 0.41 4.38
C ALA A 193 39.01 0.89 5.74
N ASN A 194 39.32 0.06 6.73
CA ASN A 194 39.37 0.28 8.18
C ASN A 194 38.10 0.18 9.05
N GLN A 195 38.10 -0.97 9.74
CA GLN A 195 37.43 -1.34 10.98
C GLN A 195 37.61 -0.30 12.08
N ALA A 196 36.54 0.00 12.82
CA ALA A 196 36.43 -0.24 14.26
C ALA A 196 35.14 0.40 14.81
N GLY A 197 34.48 -0.30 15.75
CA GLY A 197 33.70 0.36 16.79
C GLY A 197 32.20 0.41 16.58
N GLN A 198 31.51 -0.46 17.32
CA GLN A 198 30.10 -0.37 17.67
C GLN A 198 29.75 1.01 18.23
N ASP A 199 28.56 1.53 17.94
CA ASP A 199 27.61 1.89 19.01
C ASP A 199 26.24 2.29 18.43
N LYS A 200 25.22 1.57 18.93
CA LYS A 200 23.81 1.96 18.86
C LYS A 200 23.69 3.31 19.55
N LYS A 201 23.08 4.31 18.89
CA LYS A 201 22.65 5.52 19.58
C LYS A 201 21.16 5.48 19.79
N ASP A 202 20.84 5.17 21.04
CA ASP A 202 19.52 5.25 21.63
C ASP A 202 18.96 6.67 21.58
N PHE A 203 17.64 6.65 21.51
CA PHE A 203 16.65 7.69 21.73
C PHE A 203 16.90 8.51 23.01
N VAL A 204 16.91 9.84 22.89
CA VAL A 204 16.87 10.78 24.03
C VAL A 204 15.72 11.78 23.81
N GLU A 205 14.72 11.72 24.69
CA GLU A 205 13.74 12.80 24.93
C GLU A 205 14.33 13.83 25.90
N PRO A 206 14.06 15.14 25.75
CA PRO A 206 14.30 16.10 26.82
C PRO A 206 12.99 16.48 27.53
N ASN A 207 12.95 16.27 28.84
CA ASN A 207 12.02 16.90 29.78
C ASN A 207 12.66 18.16 30.40
N GLY A 208 11.88 19.24 30.51
CA GLY A 208 11.70 20.04 31.74
C GLY A 208 12.78 21.02 32.24
N ASP A 209 12.45 22.32 32.12
CA ASP A 209 12.46 23.34 33.19
C ASP A 209 13.66 24.31 33.47
N THR A 210 13.34 25.59 33.22
CA THR A 210 13.44 26.79 34.11
C THR A 210 14.66 27.75 34.12
N ASN A 211 14.29 29.04 34.02
CA ASN A 211 14.90 30.31 34.51
C ASN A 211 16.31 30.69 34.01
N GLY A 212 16.65 31.90 33.55
CA GLY A 212 16.06 33.25 33.60
C GLY A 212 17.23 34.23 33.85
N SER A 213 17.47 35.22 32.99
CA SER A 213 18.16 36.49 33.35
C SER A 213 18.14 37.49 32.19
N GLU A 214 17.75 38.71 32.53
CA GLU A 214 17.72 39.93 31.72
C GLU A 214 19.12 40.56 31.58
N CYS A 215 19.37 41.35 30.52
CA CYS A 215 19.67 42.79 30.61
C CYS A 215 19.91 43.49 29.25
N MET A 216 19.48 44.75 29.18
CA MET A 216 19.58 45.77 28.11
C MET A 216 21.04 46.28 27.97
N ASP A 217 21.52 47.10 27.02
CA ASP A 217 20.99 48.23 26.23
C ASP A 217 22.10 48.66 25.22
N GLY A 218 21.78 49.42 24.16
CA GLY A 218 22.77 50.31 23.51
C GLY A 218 22.81 50.36 21.97
N ALA A 219 22.13 51.37 21.41
CA ALA A 219 21.99 51.69 19.99
C ALA A 219 23.19 52.44 19.34
N ARG A 220 23.42 52.26 18.01
CA ARG A 220 23.22 53.32 16.98
C ARG A 220 23.71 52.95 15.55
N ASN A 221 22.77 53.13 14.61
CA ASN A 221 22.80 53.70 13.26
C ASN A 221 23.62 53.11 12.08
N GLY A 222 22.87 52.68 11.06
CA GLY A 222 23.22 52.73 9.63
C GLY A 222 22.27 51.88 8.76
N ASN A 223 21.34 52.49 8.02
CA ASN A 223 20.38 51.84 7.09
C ASN A 223 20.62 52.40 5.66
N PRO A 224 20.01 51.91 4.57
CA PRO A 224 19.33 50.63 4.30
C PRO A 224 19.70 50.01 2.93
N LYS A 225 19.85 48.67 2.77
CA LYS A 225 19.64 48.01 1.45
C LYS A 225 19.07 46.59 1.57
N THR A 226 17.84 46.46 1.03
CA THR A 226 17.22 45.25 0.43
C THR A 226 16.94 44.03 1.32
N LEU A 227 15.76 44.07 1.97
CA LEU A 227 14.93 42.91 2.25
C LEU A 227 13.97 42.70 1.08
N LYS A 228 13.91 41.48 0.53
CA LYS A 228 12.73 40.78 -0.05
C LYS A 228 13.17 39.78 -1.13
N GLU A 229 13.52 38.57 -0.69
CA GLU A 229 13.34 37.38 -1.52
C GLU A 229 13.01 36.22 -0.56
N GLN A 230 12.01 35.42 -0.91
CA GLN A 230 11.42 34.31 -0.13
C GLN A 230 10.20 34.63 0.77
N GLU A 231 9.30 35.49 0.27
CA GLU A 231 7.85 35.47 0.59
C GLU A 231 7.00 35.55 -0.70
N LYS A 232 7.44 34.87 -1.77
CA LYS A 232 6.68 34.74 -3.02
C LYS A 232 6.86 33.34 -3.63
N LEU A 233 6.28 32.32 -2.99
CA LEU A 233 5.93 31.06 -3.69
C LEU A 233 4.64 30.41 -3.16
N SER A 234 4.00 30.98 -2.13
CA SER A 234 2.69 30.55 -1.61
C SER A 234 1.51 31.46 -2.03
N ALA A 235 1.72 32.38 -2.98
CA ALA A 235 0.70 33.36 -3.39
C ALA A 235 0.43 33.39 -4.91
N VAL A 236 0.58 32.26 -5.61
CA VAL A 236 0.18 32.07 -7.03
C VAL A 236 -0.64 30.78 -7.20
N VAL A 237 -1.58 30.49 -6.29
CA VAL A 237 -2.75 29.62 -6.59
C VAL A 237 -3.95 30.13 -5.83
N SER A 238 -4.33 31.39 -6.06
CA SER A 238 -5.60 31.98 -5.65
C SER A 238 -5.84 33.27 -6.43
N LYS A 239 -6.00 33.13 -7.76
CA LYS A 239 -6.75 34.01 -8.67
C LYS A 239 -6.44 33.64 -10.12
N VAL A 240 -7.12 32.61 -10.62
CA VAL A 240 -7.72 32.68 -11.95
C VAL A 240 -9.14 32.16 -11.80
N SER A 241 -10.06 33.10 -11.61
CA SER A 241 -11.47 32.95 -11.94
C SER A 241 -11.56 32.71 -13.45
N GLY A 242 -12.00 31.52 -13.84
CA GLY A 242 -12.14 31.11 -15.25
C GLY A 242 -12.46 29.64 -15.35
N GLU A 243 -13.55 29.21 -14.73
CA GLU A 243 -14.05 27.84 -14.75
C GLU A 243 -14.85 27.55 -16.05
N ASP A 244 -14.42 28.10 -17.18
CA ASP A 244 -15.16 28.02 -18.43
C ASP A 244 -14.21 27.62 -19.58
N GLN A 245 -14.38 26.38 -20.06
CA GLN A 245 -13.86 25.82 -21.34
C GLN A 245 -12.45 25.20 -21.41
N LEU A 246 -11.97 24.47 -20.39
CA LEU A 246 -10.92 23.47 -20.65
C LEU A 246 -11.52 22.29 -21.41
N ARG A 247 -11.03 22.02 -22.63
CA ARG A 247 -11.54 20.95 -23.49
C ARG A 247 -10.85 19.63 -23.18
N GLU A 248 -11.57 18.52 -23.30
CA GLU A 248 -10.97 17.19 -23.26
C GLU A 248 -10.38 16.87 -24.66
N PRO A 249 -9.08 16.56 -24.77
CA PRO A 249 -8.48 16.22 -26.05
C PRO A 249 -8.93 14.83 -26.52
N LYS A 250 -9.00 14.64 -27.84
CA LYS A 250 -9.24 13.31 -28.41
C LYS A 250 -8.06 12.40 -28.05
N HIS A 251 -8.36 11.24 -27.49
CA HIS A 251 -7.33 10.29 -27.09
C HIS A 251 -7.74 8.85 -27.45
N GLU A 252 -6.73 8.00 -27.63
CA GLU A 252 -6.89 6.58 -27.92
C GLU A 252 -6.00 5.79 -26.97
N ILE A 253 -6.56 4.76 -26.34
CA ILE A 253 -5.83 3.85 -25.45
C ILE A 253 -5.68 2.51 -26.18
N VAL A 254 -4.44 2.13 -26.46
CA VAL A 254 -4.12 0.85 -27.09
C VAL A 254 -3.39 -0.04 -26.08
N TYR A 255 -4.01 -1.17 -25.74
CA TYR A 255 -3.41 -2.19 -24.89
C TYR A 255 -2.57 -3.13 -25.74
N LYS A 256 -1.27 -3.18 -25.47
CA LYS A 256 -0.33 -4.06 -26.15
C LYS A 256 0.01 -5.24 -25.25
N ASP A 257 -0.26 -6.43 -25.78
CA ASP A 257 0.16 -7.70 -25.20
C ASP A 257 1.27 -8.31 -26.06
N GLY A 258 2.26 -8.91 -25.42
CA GLY A 258 3.16 -9.83 -26.12
C GLY A 258 2.38 -11.02 -26.67
N LEU A 259 2.71 -11.44 -27.89
CA LEU A 259 2.15 -12.64 -28.53
C LEU A 259 2.40 -13.85 -27.63
N ASP A 260 1.34 -14.30 -26.96
CA ASP A 260 1.35 -15.51 -26.17
C ASP A 260 0.61 -16.59 -26.97
N LEU A 261 1.38 -17.54 -27.51
CA LEU A 261 0.86 -18.62 -28.33
C LEU A 261 -0.12 -19.50 -27.54
N GLY A 262 -0.02 -19.56 -26.20
CA GLY A 262 -0.96 -20.30 -25.36
C GLY A 262 -2.40 -19.79 -25.45
N LYS A 263 -2.60 -18.52 -25.86
CA LYS A 263 -3.91 -17.89 -26.05
C LYS A 263 -4.69 -18.41 -27.28
N PHE A 264 -4.01 -19.05 -28.23
CA PHE A 264 -4.62 -19.58 -29.47
C PHE A 264 -4.90 -21.07 -29.44
N TRP A 265 -4.46 -21.77 -28.38
CA TRP A 265 -4.81 -23.16 -28.16
C TRP A 265 -6.24 -23.19 -27.61
N MET A 266 -7.17 -23.77 -28.38
CA MET A 266 -8.61 -23.86 -28.03
C MET A 266 -8.90 -24.83 -26.89
N ASP A 267 -8.03 -24.88 -25.88
CA ASP A 267 -8.23 -25.66 -24.67
C ASP A 267 -8.76 -24.75 -23.56
N LYS A 268 -10.04 -24.92 -23.23
CA LYS A 268 -10.75 -24.18 -22.17
C LYS A 268 -10.20 -24.47 -20.76
N SER A 269 -9.26 -25.41 -20.62
CA SER A 269 -8.58 -25.70 -19.35
C SER A 269 -7.38 -24.78 -19.07
N ILE A 270 -6.88 -24.05 -20.09
CA ILE A 270 -5.75 -23.11 -19.99
C ILE A 270 -6.22 -21.68 -19.74
N ASP A 271 -7.52 -21.40 -19.89
CA ASP A 271 -8.11 -20.15 -19.43
C ASP A 271 -8.00 -20.09 -17.90
N GLU A 272 -6.94 -19.47 -17.39
CA GLU A 272 -6.71 -19.23 -15.97
C GLU A 272 -7.90 -18.46 -15.38
N VAL A 273 -8.87 -19.20 -14.84
CA VAL A 273 -10.08 -18.68 -14.22
C VAL A 273 -9.66 -17.80 -13.04
N GLY A 274 -9.77 -16.48 -13.22
CA GLY A 274 -9.67 -15.51 -12.14
C GLY A 274 -8.44 -14.60 -12.11
N LYS A 275 -7.48 -14.71 -13.04
CA LYS A 275 -6.50 -13.64 -13.22
C LYS A 275 -7.07 -12.59 -14.16
N ALA A 276 -7.32 -11.38 -13.63
CA ALA A 276 -7.61 -10.23 -14.47
C ALA A 276 -6.44 -10.06 -15.46
N LYS A 277 -6.73 -10.06 -16.77
CA LYS A 277 -5.72 -9.97 -17.83
C LYS A 277 -5.09 -8.58 -17.77
N ILE A 278 -3.93 -8.48 -17.13
CA ILE A 278 -3.16 -7.24 -16.99
C ILE A 278 -2.37 -7.05 -18.29
N PRO A 279 -2.60 -5.95 -19.04
CA PRO A 279 -1.87 -5.67 -20.26
C PRO A 279 -0.40 -5.39 -19.94
N LYS A 280 0.53 -5.88 -20.78
CA LYS A 280 1.97 -5.68 -20.55
C LYS A 280 2.43 -4.26 -20.87
N GLU A 281 1.76 -3.59 -21.79
CA GLU A 281 2.05 -2.24 -22.26
C GLU A 281 0.74 -1.47 -22.52
N ILE A 282 0.71 -0.18 -22.15
CA ILE A 282 -0.42 0.73 -22.42
C ILE A 282 0.13 1.88 -23.24
N LEU A 283 -0.45 2.11 -24.41
CA LEU A 283 -0.09 3.20 -25.30
C LEU A 283 -1.25 4.19 -25.35
N LEU A 284 -1.08 5.33 -24.67
CA LEU A 284 -2.02 6.45 -24.70
C LEU A 284 -1.59 7.43 -25.79
N ARG A 285 -2.38 7.53 -26.87
CA ARG A 285 -2.22 8.56 -27.90
C ARG A 285 -3.13 9.73 -27.57
N ILE A 286 -2.58 10.93 -27.44
CA ILE A 286 -3.34 12.15 -27.15
C ILE A 286 -3.15 13.10 -28.33
N PHE A 287 -4.25 13.51 -28.95
CA PHE A 287 -4.23 14.41 -30.10
C PHE A 287 -4.43 15.86 -29.63
N LEU A 288 -3.38 16.68 -29.76
CA LEU A 288 -3.33 18.08 -29.31
C LEU A 288 -3.04 19.03 -30.50
N PRO A 289 -4.03 19.31 -31.37
CA PRO A 289 -3.80 20.07 -32.60
C PRO A 289 -3.48 21.56 -32.38
N GLU A 290 -3.81 22.09 -31.20
CA GLU A 290 -3.60 23.51 -30.85
C GLU A 290 -2.29 23.75 -30.07
N VAL A 291 -1.49 22.69 -29.82
CA VAL A 291 -0.23 22.78 -29.09
C VAL A 291 0.92 22.64 -30.06
N MET A 292 1.76 23.68 -30.18
CA MET A 292 2.93 23.65 -31.07
C MET A 292 4.23 23.27 -30.35
N ASN A 293 4.30 23.46 -29.02
CA ASN A 293 5.50 23.18 -28.24
C ASN A 293 5.21 22.20 -27.09
N ALA A 294 6.07 21.19 -26.92
CA ALA A 294 5.99 20.24 -25.80
C ALA A 294 6.13 20.93 -24.42
N ASN A 295 6.80 22.08 -24.35
CA ASN A 295 7.01 22.84 -23.11
C ASN A 295 5.73 23.41 -22.50
N GLU A 296 4.65 23.53 -23.29
CA GLU A 296 3.36 24.03 -22.83
C GLU A 296 2.49 22.94 -22.20
N VAL A 297 2.93 21.67 -22.30
CA VAL A 297 2.22 20.50 -21.79
C VAL A 297 2.78 20.09 -20.44
N GLN A 298 1.93 20.09 -19.41
CA GLN A 298 2.24 19.49 -18.12
C GLN A 298 1.70 18.07 -18.10
N LEU A 299 2.60 17.09 -18.13
CA LEU A 299 2.27 15.67 -18.07
C LEU A 299 2.77 15.09 -16.75
N ASP A 300 1.84 14.59 -15.93
CA ASP A 300 2.13 13.83 -14.73
C ASP A 300 1.69 12.38 -14.93
N VAL A 301 2.61 11.46 -14.67
CA VAL A 301 2.42 10.04 -14.92
C VAL A 301 2.68 9.30 -13.62
N SER A 302 1.65 8.62 -13.14
CA SER A 302 1.73 7.71 -12.02
C SER A 302 1.38 6.29 -12.47
N ASP A 303 1.59 5.32 -11.57
CA ASP A 303 1.33 3.92 -11.86
C ASP A 303 -0.17 3.60 -12.04
N THR A 304 -1.05 4.51 -11.62
CA THR A 304 -2.51 4.33 -11.61
C THR A 304 -3.26 5.42 -12.37
N GLU A 305 -2.61 6.52 -12.73
CA GLU A 305 -3.23 7.62 -13.45
C GLU A 305 -2.22 8.43 -14.27
N VAL A 306 -2.70 8.95 -15.40
CA VAL A 306 -2.01 9.96 -16.20
C VAL A 306 -2.85 11.24 -16.19
N LEU A 307 -2.23 12.34 -15.79
CA LEU A 307 -2.81 13.67 -15.80
C LEU A 307 -2.06 14.53 -16.81
N LEU A 308 -2.77 15.04 -17.81
CA LEU A 308 -2.27 16.00 -18.79
C LEU A 308 -3.03 17.31 -18.64
N VAL A 309 -2.28 18.40 -18.47
CA VAL A 309 -2.81 19.76 -18.38
C VAL A 309 -2.06 20.66 -19.37
N VAL A 310 -2.81 21.29 -20.27
CA VAL A 310 -2.32 22.39 -21.10
C VAL A 310 -3.04 23.65 -20.63
N PRO A 311 -2.33 24.60 -20.01
CA PRO A 311 -2.93 25.80 -19.43
C PRO A 311 -3.83 26.54 -20.43
N GLY A 312 -5.11 26.69 -20.09
CA GLY A 312 -6.09 27.40 -20.90
C GLY A 312 -6.65 26.67 -22.14
N LEU A 313 -6.20 25.44 -22.43
CA LEU A 313 -6.64 24.69 -23.62
C LEU A 313 -7.22 23.32 -23.29
N TYR A 314 -6.43 22.44 -22.67
CA TYR A 314 -6.78 21.03 -22.49
C TYR A 314 -6.58 20.53 -21.07
N LYS A 315 -7.46 19.64 -20.63
CA LYS A 315 -7.27 18.84 -19.41
C LYS A 315 -7.73 17.40 -19.68
N LEU A 316 -6.86 16.44 -19.43
CA LEU A 316 -7.15 15.01 -19.54
C LEU A 316 -6.67 14.30 -18.28
N GLN A 317 -7.53 13.50 -17.66
CA GLN A 317 -7.18 12.61 -16.56
C GLN A 317 -7.65 11.20 -16.90
N VAL A 318 -6.71 10.26 -17.04
CA VAL A 318 -6.99 8.85 -17.36
C VAL A 318 -6.51 7.99 -16.21
N CYS A 319 -7.41 7.21 -15.60
CA CYS A 319 -7.07 6.24 -14.56
C CYS A 319 -6.91 4.84 -15.17
N TYR A 320 -5.83 4.15 -14.79
CA TYR A 320 -5.55 2.77 -15.17
C TYR A 320 -5.72 1.83 -13.97
N PHE A 321 -6.25 0.65 -14.22
CA PHE A 321 -6.43 -0.38 -13.20
C PHE A 321 -5.23 -1.33 -13.08
N PHE A 322 -4.12 -1.06 -13.77
CA PHE A 322 -3.02 -2.00 -14.00
C PHE A 322 -1.65 -1.30 -14.01
N PHE A 323 -0.69 -1.86 -13.27
CA PHE A 323 0.70 -1.37 -13.18
C PHE A 323 1.47 -1.77 -14.45
N VAL A 324 1.94 -0.81 -15.23
CA VAL A 324 2.59 -1.05 -16.52
C VAL A 324 3.85 -0.21 -16.66
N SER A 325 4.90 -0.76 -17.26
CA SER A 325 6.14 -0.02 -17.54
C SER A 325 5.86 1.01 -18.65
N ILE A 326 5.99 2.30 -18.32
CA ILE A 326 5.68 3.40 -19.23
C ILE A 326 6.98 3.89 -19.87
N THR A 327 7.01 3.90 -21.21
CA THR A 327 8.07 4.53 -21.99
C THR A 327 7.46 5.69 -22.77
N GLY A 328 7.89 6.92 -22.45
CA GLY A 328 7.46 8.12 -23.17
C GLY A 328 8.37 8.37 -24.37
N TRP A 329 7.78 8.54 -25.55
CA TRP A 329 8.44 9.06 -26.75
C TRP A 329 7.58 10.16 -27.36
N PHE A 330 8.17 11.34 -27.55
CA PHE A 330 7.57 12.44 -28.30
C PHE A 330 7.99 12.27 -29.77
N SER A 331 7.03 12.22 -30.68
CA SER A 331 7.30 12.20 -32.12
C SER A 331 6.84 13.53 -32.69
N ASP A 332 7.80 14.40 -33.04
CA ASP A 332 7.55 15.58 -33.86
C ASP A 332 7.39 15.12 -35.32
N GLU A 333 6.16 14.81 -35.73
CA GLU A 333 5.83 14.76 -37.15
C GLU A 333 5.19 16.11 -37.52
N CYS A 334 5.95 16.91 -38.29
CA CYS A 334 5.45 18.05 -39.07
C CYS A 334 4.68 17.57 -40.30
#